data_AF-A0A3M1ZH93-F1
#
_entry.id   AF-A0A3M1ZH93-F1
#
_cell.length_a   1.000
_cell.length_b   1.000
_cell.length_c   1.000
_cell.angle_alpha   90.00
_cell.angle_beta   90.00
_cell.angle_gamma   90.00
#
_symmetry.space_group_name_H-M   'P 1'
#
loop_
_entity.id
_entity.type
_entity.pdbx_description
1 polymer ?
#
loop_
_entity_poly.entity_id
_entity_poly.type
_entity_poly.pdbx_seq_one_letter_code
_entity_poly.pdbx_strand_id
1 'polypeptide(L)'
;MERLWVGCSGFPVARARYWERFRAVEVQQTFYRPPKVETLRRWRAEAPEGAVFALKAWQVVTHPATSPTYRRLGRPVPPERRDRYGFFRPTEEVAEGWAVTREAALALGAAAVLFQCPASFRPTPENVGNLRRFFGRVGPQPFL
;
A
#
# COMPACT_ATOMS: atom_id res chain seq x y z
N MET A 1 0.60 14.21 -24.49
CA MET A 1 1.14 12.84 -24.59
C MET A 1 0.86 12.12 -23.29
N GLU A 2 0.09 11.04 -23.34
CA GLU A 2 -0.10 10.14 -22.19
C GLU A 2 1.21 9.40 -21.92
N ARG A 3 1.61 9.32 -20.63
CA ARG A 3 2.82 8.59 -20.23
C ARG A 3 2.42 7.16 -19.87
N LEU A 4 2.96 6.18 -20.59
CA LEU A 4 2.78 4.76 -20.29
C LEU A 4 4.00 4.23 -19.53
N TRP A 5 3.77 3.65 -18.35
CA TRP A 5 4.80 2.98 -17.57
C TRP A 5 4.52 1.49 -17.46
N VAL A 6 5.50 0.66 -17.83
CA VAL A 6 5.40 -0.80 -17.77
C VAL A 6 6.38 -1.33 -16.73
N GLY A 7 5.92 -2.29 -15.94
CA GLY A 7 6.67 -2.89 -14.84
C GLY A 7 6.01 -4.13 -14.26
N CYS A 8 6.56 -4.64 -13.17
CA CYS A 8 6.11 -5.82 -12.45
C CYS A 8 5.61 -5.47 -11.05
N SER A 9 4.79 -6.37 -10.50
CA SER A 9 4.50 -6.40 -9.07
C SER A 9 5.69 -7.00 -8.31
N GLY A 10 6.48 -6.13 -7.71
CA GLY A 10 7.74 -6.45 -7.06
C GLY A 10 8.89 -6.68 -8.05
N PHE A 11 10.05 -6.99 -7.49
CA PHE A 11 11.26 -7.27 -8.25
C PHE A 11 11.45 -8.79 -8.38
N PRO A 12 11.24 -9.39 -9.57
CA PRO A 12 11.46 -10.83 -9.79
C PRO A 12 12.95 -11.21 -9.90
N VAL A 13 13.82 -10.20 -10.03
CA VAL A 13 15.28 -10.33 -10.12
C VAL A 13 15.92 -9.24 -9.25
N ALA A 14 17.26 -9.23 -9.12
CA ALA A 14 17.96 -8.16 -8.43
C ALA A 14 17.60 -6.78 -9.00
N ARG A 15 17.45 -5.77 -8.12
CA ARG A 15 16.97 -4.43 -8.48
C ARG A 15 17.78 -3.76 -9.59
N ALA A 16 19.12 -3.88 -9.54
CA ALA A 16 20.00 -3.38 -10.59
C ALA A 16 19.64 -3.95 -11.97
N ARG A 17 19.54 -5.28 -12.08
CA ARG A 17 19.16 -5.98 -13.31
C ARG A 17 17.73 -5.66 -13.76
N TYR A 18 16.82 -5.40 -12.82
CA TYR A 18 15.44 -5.03 -13.14
C TYR A 18 15.38 -3.67 -13.84
N TRP A 19 16.14 -2.69 -13.32
CA TRP A 19 16.18 -1.33 -13.84
C TRP A 19 16.79 -1.21 -15.24
N GLU A 20 17.55 -2.21 -15.69
CA GLU A 20 18.02 -2.31 -17.08
C GLU A 20 16.88 -2.55 -18.09
N ARG A 21 15.73 -3.08 -17.64
CA ARG A 21 14.60 -3.44 -18.53
C ARG A 21 13.33 -2.64 -18.31
N PHE A 22 13.00 -2.33 -17.05
CA PHE A 22 11.76 -1.65 -16.71
C PHE A 22 12.05 -0.36 -15.96
N ARG A 23 11.21 0.65 -16.19
CA ARG A 23 11.29 1.95 -15.49
C ARG A 23 10.28 2.06 -14.35
N ALA A 24 9.35 1.11 -14.23
CA ALA A 24 8.35 1.13 -13.17
C ALA A 24 8.31 -0.18 -12.38
N VAL A 25 7.89 -0.10 -11.13
CA VAL A 25 7.67 -1.26 -10.26
C VAL A 25 6.59 -0.95 -9.23
N GLU A 26 5.76 -1.93 -8.89
CA GLU A 26 4.86 -1.86 -7.74
C GLU A 26 5.51 -2.54 -6.53
N VAL A 27 5.71 -1.80 -5.44
CA VAL A 27 6.24 -2.34 -4.19
C VAL A 27 5.15 -3.11 -3.44
N GLN A 28 5.39 -4.41 -3.24
CA GLN A 28 4.45 -5.32 -2.57
C GLN A 28 4.75 -5.53 -1.08
N GLN A 29 5.98 -5.28 -0.63
CA GLN A 29 6.38 -5.52 0.76
C GLN A 29 5.52 -4.70 1.74
N THR A 30 5.15 -3.48 1.34
CA THR A 30 4.34 -2.55 2.12
C THR A 30 2.95 -3.07 2.42
N PHE A 31 2.40 -3.92 1.55
CA PHE A 31 1.13 -4.59 1.79
C PHE A 31 1.17 -5.51 3.01
N TYR A 32 2.30 -6.20 3.23
CA TYR A 32 2.43 -7.13 4.35
C TYR A 32 2.96 -6.44 5.60
N ARG A 33 4.15 -5.85 5.46
CA ARG A 33 4.93 -5.21 6.51
C ARG A 33 5.69 -4.02 5.91
N PRO A 34 5.18 -2.79 6.08
CA PRO A 34 5.86 -1.57 5.64
C PRO A 34 7.33 -1.55 6.07
N PRO A 35 8.27 -1.36 5.13
CA PRO A 35 9.67 -1.14 5.48
C PRO A 35 9.83 0.18 6.26
N LYS A 36 10.96 0.32 6.97
CA LYS A 36 11.32 1.60 7.59
C LYS A 36 11.47 2.69 6.53
N VAL A 37 11.16 3.93 6.90
CA VAL A 37 11.28 5.12 6.04
C VAL A 37 12.68 5.24 5.43
N GLU A 38 13.73 4.99 6.20
CA GLU A 38 15.12 5.07 5.73
C GLU A 38 15.41 4.02 4.64
N THR A 39 14.77 2.84 4.75
CA THR A 39 14.91 1.80 3.73
C THR A 39 14.26 2.23 2.42
N LEU A 40 13.08 2.87 2.48
CA LEU A 40 12.36 3.37 1.31
C LEU A 40 13.11 4.53 0.64
N ARG A 41 13.66 5.45 1.44
CA ARG A 41 14.53 6.53 0.94
C ARG A 41 15.77 5.97 0.23
N ARG A 42 16.41 4.95 0.81
CA ARG A 42 17.53 4.25 0.17
C ARG A 42 17.12 3.59 -1.14
N TRP A 43 15.96 2.93 -1.19
CA TRP A 43 15.45 2.33 -2.43
C TRP A 43 15.22 3.36 -3.53
N ARG A 44 14.71 4.55 -3.17
CA ARG A 44 14.58 5.68 -4.09
C ARG A 44 15.96 6.16 -4.58
N ALA A 45 16.93 6.34 -3.68
CA ALA A 45 18.27 6.80 -4.02
C ALA A 45 19.06 5.81 -4.91
N GLU A 46 18.84 4.51 -4.74
CA GLU A 46 19.46 3.44 -5.54
C GLU A 46 18.80 3.29 -6.94
N ALA A 47 17.62 3.86 -7.16
CA ALA A 47 16.90 3.74 -8.41
C ALA A 47 17.46 4.73 -9.45
N PRO A 48 17.47 4.37 -10.74
CA PRO A 48 17.92 5.29 -11.79
C PRO A 48 16.98 6.50 -11.89
N GLU A 49 17.50 7.58 -12.47
CA GLU A 49 16.68 8.73 -12.80
C GLU A 49 15.45 8.33 -13.66
N GLY A 50 14.30 8.93 -13.35
CA GLY A 50 13.03 8.62 -13.99
C GLY A 50 12.38 7.31 -13.55
N ALA A 51 12.94 6.57 -12.58
CA ALA A 51 12.28 5.40 -12.01
C ALA A 51 10.94 5.76 -11.35
N VAL A 52 9.90 4.99 -11.67
CA VAL A 52 8.54 5.16 -11.16
C VAL A 52 8.23 4.05 -10.17
N PHE A 53 7.75 4.42 -8.99
CA PHE A 53 7.31 3.47 -8.00
C PHE A 53 5.80 3.61 -7.81
N ALA A 54 5.09 2.50 -7.85
CA ALA A 54 3.79 2.37 -7.22
C ALA A 54 3.97 1.63 -5.89
N LEU A 55 3.06 1.84 -4.95
CA LEU A 55 3.09 1.19 -3.65
C LEU A 55 1.74 0.54 -3.38
N LYS A 56 1.74 -0.68 -2.86
CA LYS A 56 0.50 -1.26 -2.38
C LYS A 56 0.24 -0.83 -0.94
N ALA A 57 -0.96 -0.32 -0.69
CA ALA A 57 -1.38 0.12 0.64
C ALA A 57 -1.24 -1.02 1.65
N TRP A 58 -0.94 -0.68 2.90
CA TRP A 58 -0.80 -1.70 3.94
C TRP A 58 -2.14 -2.44 4.12
N GLN A 59 -2.08 -3.78 4.19
CA GLN A 59 -3.27 -4.63 4.26
C GLN A 59 -4.24 -4.26 5.39
N VAL A 60 -3.75 -3.64 6.47
CA VAL A 60 -4.56 -3.15 7.60
C VAL A 60 -5.68 -2.21 7.17
N VAL A 61 -5.51 -1.48 6.06
CA VAL A 61 -6.53 -0.59 5.51
C VAL A 61 -7.64 -1.37 4.79
N THR A 62 -7.29 -2.41 4.04
CA THR A 62 -8.20 -3.04 3.07
C THR A 62 -8.68 -4.44 3.44
N HIS A 63 -7.90 -5.21 4.19
CA HIS A 63 -8.17 -6.62 4.53
C HIS A 63 -8.53 -6.76 6.01
N PRO A 64 -9.57 -7.54 6.36
CA PRO A 64 -9.90 -7.81 7.75
C PRO A 64 -8.83 -8.71 8.40
N ALA A 65 -8.74 -8.70 9.72
CA ALA A 65 -7.78 -9.51 10.47
C ALA A 65 -7.95 -11.03 10.28
N THR A 66 -9.09 -11.47 9.76
CA THR A 66 -9.35 -12.87 9.36
C THR A 66 -8.67 -13.26 8.06
N SER A 67 -8.11 -12.32 7.30
CA SER A 67 -7.40 -12.61 6.05
C SER A 67 -6.14 -13.46 6.33
N PRO A 68 -5.87 -14.50 5.52
CA PRO A 68 -4.67 -15.35 5.71
C PRO A 68 -3.35 -14.57 5.57
N THR A 69 -3.38 -13.38 4.95
CA THR A 69 -2.22 -12.50 4.80
C THR A 69 -1.73 -11.90 6.13
N TYR A 70 -2.56 -11.87 7.17
CA TYR A 70 -2.19 -11.35 8.50
C TYR A 70 -1.09 -12.17 9.19
N ARG A 71 -0.89 -13.43 8.79
CA ARG A 71 0.27 -14.22 9.23
C ARG A 71 1.61 -13.58 8.88
N ARG A 72 1.64 -12.66 7.90
CA ARG A 72 2.83 -11.89 7.47
C ARG A 72 2.90 -10.47 8.06
N LEU A 73 1.95 -10.09 8.92
CA LEU A 73 1.93 -8.76 9.53
C LEU A 73 3.16 -8.50 10.42
N GLY A 74 3.73 -9.57 11.00
CA GLY A 74 4.89 -9.48 11.88
C GLY A 74 4.59 -9.00 13.30
N ARG A 75 3.31 -8.80 13.64
CA ARG A 75 2.82 -8.55 15.01
C ARG A 75 1.48 -9.27 15.22
N PRO A 76 1.18 -9.77 16.43
CA PRO A 76 -0.12 -10.36 16.72
C PRO A 76 -1.22 -9.29 16.71
N VAL A 77 -2.43 -9.68 16.29
CA VAL A 77 -3.64 -8.86 16.43
C VAL A 77 -4.39 -9.33 17.66
N PRO A 78 -4.60 -8.46 18.67
CA PRO A 78 -5.38 -8.82 19.85
C PRO A 78 -6.79 -9.30 19.48
N PRO A 79 -7.31 -10.40 20.06
CA PRO A 79 -8.63 -10.94 19.73
C PRO A 79 -9.75 -9.90 19.76
N GLU A 80 -9.73 -9.02 20.76
CA GLU A 80 -10.70 -7.96 21.01
C GLU A 80 -10.64 -6.79 20.01
N ARG A 81 -9.64 -6.75 19.13
CA ARG A 81 -9.49 -5.71 18.09
C ARG A 81 -9.66 -6.24 16.67
N ARG A 82 -9.94 -7.53 16.48
CA ARG A 82 -9.93 -8.18 15.15
C ARG A 82 -10.93 -7.57 14.17
N ASP A 83 -12.06 -7.10 14.66
CA ASP A 83 -13.12 -6.44 13.91
C ASP A 83 -12.79 -4.98 13.51
N ARG A 84 -11.71 -4.42 14.06
CA ARG A 84 -11.28 -3.03 13.81
C ARG A 84 -10.43 -2.85 12.54
N TYR A 85 -10.10 -3.93 11.83
CA TYR A 85 -9.20 -3.88 10.67
C TYR A 85 -9.92 -4.03 9.32
N GLY A 86 -9.34 -3.44 8.28
CA GLY A 86 -9.74 -3.65 6.89
C GLY A 86 -11.01 -2.90 6.47
N PHE A 87 -11.43 -3.16 5.22
CA PHE A 87 -12.67 -2.65 4.62
C PHE A 87 -12.87 -1.13 4.76
N PHE A 88 -11.77 -0.37 4.85
CA PHE A 88 -11.79 1.07 5.03
C PHE A 88 -12.64 1.53 6.23
N ARG A 89 -12.78 0.65 7.25
CA ARG A 89 -13.59 0.95 8.42
C ARG A 89 -13.10 2.23 9.10
N PRO A 90 -14.00 3.03 9.71
CA PRO A 90 -13.63 4.27 10.38
C PRO A 90 -13.03 3.99 11.78
N THR A 91 -11.95 3.22 11.85
CA THR A 91 -11.25 2.85 13.08
C THR A 91 -9.86 3.48 13.16
N GLU A 92 -9.30 3.52 14.37
CA GLU A 92 -7.94 4.01 14.61
C GLU A 92 -6.90 3.14 13.89
N GLU A 93 -7.10 1.82 13.82
CA GLU A 93 -6.20 0.88 13.18
C GLU A 93 -6.10 1.12 11.66
N VAL A 94 -7.24 1.39 11.01
CA VAL A 94 -7.28 1.75 9.59
C VAL A 94 -6.64 3.12 9.35
N ALA A 95 -6.86 4.07 10.27
CA ALA A 95 -6.24 5.40 10.20
C ALA A 95 -4.71 5.34 10.38
N GLU A 96 -4.20 4.56 11.34
CA GLU A 96 -2.78 4.24 11.52
C GLU A 96 -2.23 3.57 10.26
N GLY A 97 -2.96 2.58 9.73
CA GLY A 97 -2.58 1.86 8.52
C GLY A 97 -2.40 2.79 7.32
N TRP A 98 -3.28 3.78 7.19
CA TRP A 98 -3.16 4.83 6.19
C TRP A 98 -1.98 5.77 6.45
N ALA A 99 -1.79 6.24 7.69
CA ALA A 99 -0.69 7.14 8.03
C ALA A 99 0.67 6.52 7.67
N VAL A 100 0.88 5.23 7.99
CA VAL A 100 2.08 4.48 7.63
C VAL A 100 2.20 4.29 6.12
N THR A 101 1.09 3.99 5.43
CA THR A 101 1.08 3.87 3.96
C THR A 101 1.48 5.18 3.29
N ARG A 102 0.94 6.31 3.76
CA ARG A 102 1.22 7.64 3.23
C ARG A 102 2.68 8.03 3.47
N GLU A 103 3.19 7.81 4.68
CA GLU A 103 4.60 8.06 4.99
C GLU A 103 5.53 7.24 4.10
N ALA A 104 5.21 5.96 3.88
CA ALA A 104 5.97 5.09 2.99
C ALA A 104 5.93 5.58 1.53
N ALA A 105 4.76 5.98 1.04
CA ALA A 105 4.60 6.52 -0.31
C ALA A 105 5.42 7.81 -0.51
N LEU A 106 5.40 8.73 0.46
CA LEU A 106 6.19 9.96 0.42
C LEU A 106 7.69 9.67 0.47
N ALA A 107 8.12 8.78 1.37
CA ALA A 107 9.54 8.40 1.51
C ALA A 107 10.10 7.75 0.24
N LEU A 108 9.29 6.96 -0.46
CA LEU A 108 9.65 6.33 -1.73
C LEU A 108 9.47 7.27 -2.93
N GLY A 109 8.77 8.41 -2.77
CA GLY A 109 8.33 9.24 -3.87
C GLY A 109 7.44 8.46 -4.85
N ALA A 110 6.50 7.68 -4.33
CA ALA A 110 5.60 6.87 -5.14
C ALA A 110 4.70 7.77 -6.01
N ALA A 111 4.45 7.33 -7.25
CA ALA A 111 3.52 7.99 -8.16
C ALA A 111 2.07 7.57 -7.91
N ALA A 112 1.85 6.37 -7.35
CA ALA A 112 0.53 5.84 -7.07
C ALA A 112 0.51 4.91 -5.84
N VAL A 113 -0.63 4.85 -5.15
CA VAL A 113 -0.91 3.89 -4.09
C VAL A 113 -2.09 2.99 -4.47
N LEU A 114 -1.83 1.69 -4.62
CA LEU A 114 -2.85 0.69 -4.91
C LEU A 114 -3.54 0.20 -3.63
N PHE A 115 -4.87 0.34 -3.58
CA PHE A 115 -5.73 -0.24 -2.56
C PHE A 115 -6.39 -1.53 -3.05
N GLN A 116 -5.66 -2.65 -3.03
CA GLN A 116 -6.26 -3.94 -3.35
C GLN A 116 -7.18 -4.41 -2.22
N CYS A 117 -8.39 -4.83 -2.57
CA CYS A 117 -9.39 -5.39 -1.66
C CYS A 117 -9.50 -6.92 -1.81
N PRO A 118 -9.85 -7.66 -0.74
CA PRO A 118 -10.11 -9.10 -0.84
C PRO A 118 -11.46 -9.36 -1.53
N ALA A 119 -11.66 -10.59 -2.00
CA ALA A 119 -12.92 -11.01 -2.62
C ALA A 119 -14.15 -10.82 -1.70
N SER A 120 -13.96 -10.88 -0.37
CA SER A 120 -15.04 -10.65 0.60
C SER A 120 -15.51 -9.18 0.70
N PHE A 121 -14.74 -8.22 0.17
CA PHE A 121 -15.17 -6.83 0.10
C PHE A 121 -16.16 -6.62 -1.05
N ARG A 122 -17.45 -6.88 -0.76
CA ARG A 122 -18.57 -6.69 -1.70
C ARG A 122 -19.09 -5.24 -1.66
N PRO A 123 -19.75 -4.74 -2.72
CA PRO A 123 -20.28 -3.37 -2.76
C PRO A 123 -21.57 -3.24 -1.93
N THR A 124 -21.52 -3.55 -0.64
CA THR A 124 -22.62 -3.33 0.30
C THR A 124 -22.74 -1.84 0.65
N PRO A 125 -23.91 -1.35 1.10
CA PRO A 125 -24.06 0.03 1.55
C PRO A 125 -23.04 0.45 2.61
N GLU A 126 -22.71 -0.45 3.56
CA GLU A 126 -21.68 -0.22 4.58
C GLU A 126 -20.30 -0.02 3.94
N ASN A 127 -19.87 -0.94 3.07
CA ASN A 127 -18.55 -0.90 2.44
C ASN A 127 -18.37 0.32 1.54
N VAL A 128 -19.39 0.67 0.76
CA VAL A 128 -19.39 1.89 -0.07
C VAL A 128 -19.33 3.14 0.81
N GLY A 129 -20.11 3.17 1.90
CA GLY A 129 -20.09 4.27 2.87
C GLY A 129 -18.74 4.44 3.57
N ASN A 130 -18.08 3.33 3.92
CA ASN A 130 -16.74 3.33 4.50
C ASN A 130 -15.70 3.85 3.51
N LEU A 131 -15.71 3.34 2.27
CA LEU A 131 -14.80 3.77 1.22
C LEU A 131 -14.91 5.27 0.92
N ARG A 132 -16.14 5.79 0.76
CA ARG A 132 -16.37 7.23 0.56
C ARG A 132 -15.89 8.07 1.74
N ARG A 133 -16.20 7.66 2.97
CA ARG A 133 -15.76 8.37 4.19
C ARG A 133 -14.25 8.34 4.35
N PHE A 134 -13.60 7.22 4.06
CA PHE A 134 -12.16 7.08 4.10
C PHE A 134 -11.50 8.05 3.11
N PHE A 135 -11.86 7.99 1.82
CA PHE A 135 -11.24 8.87 0.82
C PHE A 135 -11.61 10.35 1.01
N GLY A 136 -12.79 10.66 1.54
CA GLY A 136 -13.16 12.02 1.92
C GLY A 136 -12.33 12.58 3.09
N ARG A 137 -11.92 11.73 4.04
CA ARG A 137 -11.07 12.11 5.18
C ARG A 137 -9.59 12.25 4.80
N VAL A 138 -9.06 11.34 3.99
CA VAL A 138 -7.63 11.39 3.61
C VAL A 138 -7.34 12.55 2.66
N GLY A 139 -8.32 12.97 1.87
CA GLY A 139 -8.21 14.12 0.98
C GLY A 139 -7.15 13.95 -0.12
N PRO A 140 -6.84 15.05 -0.85
CA PRO A 140 -5.87 15.03 -1.94
C PRO A 140 -4.46 14.60 -1.47
N GLN A 141 -3.78 13.81 -2.29
CA GLN A 141 -2.42 13.34 -2.08
C GLN A 141 -1.52 13.76 -3.24
N PRO A 142 -0.19 13.85 -3.05
CA PRO A 142 0.75 14.16 -4.12
C PRO A 142 1.01 12.97 -5.07
N PHE A 143 0.26 11.88 -4.90
CA PHE A 143 0.30 10.66 -5.68
C PHE A 143 -1.14 10.25 -6.03
N LEU A 144 -1.25 9.38 -7.04
CA LEU A 144 -2.52 8.77 -7.44
C LEU A 144 -3.04 7.76 -6.41
#